data_AF-A0A5C7YMC7-F1
#
_entry.id   AF-A0A5C7YMC7-F1
#
_cell.length_a   1.000
_cell.length_b   1.000
_cell.length_c   1.000
_cell.angle_alpha   90.00
_cell.angle_beta   90.00
_cell.angle_gamma   90.00
#
_symmetry.space_group_name_H-M   'P 1'
#
loop_
_entity.id
_entity.type
_entity.pdbx_description
1 polymer ?
#
loop_
_entity_poly.entity_id
_entity_poly.type
_entity_poly.pdbx_seq_one_letter_code
_entity_poly.pdbx_strand_id
1 'polypeptide(L)' 'MGTRSINHMIFASVYPHYVNKAEKKNRTKAEVDTIICWLTGYT' A
#
# COMPACT_ATOMS: atom_id res chain seq x y z
N MET A 1 11.36 -14.86 -22.57
CA MET A 1 10.33 -14.32 -21.65
C MET A 1 11.00 -14.07 -20.31
N GLY A 2 11.56 -12.87 -20.10
CA GLY A 2 12.31 -12.54 -18.89
C GLY A 2 11.39 -12.37 -17.69
N THR A 3 11.67 -13.05 -16.58
CA THR A 3 10.96 -12.90 -15.31
C THR A 3 11.27 -11.52 -14.74
N ARG A 4 10.31 -10.60 -14.86
CA ARG A 4 10.45 -9.25 -14.31
C ARG A 4 10.27 -9.32 -12.79
N SER A 5 11.37 -9.44 -12.06
CA SER A 5 11.38 -9.52 -10.60
C SER A 5 10.75 -8.27 -9.97
N ILE A 6 9.68 -8.47 -9.19
CA ILE A 6 8.90 -7.40 -8.54
C ILE A 6 9.62 -6.82 -7.29
N ASN A 7 10.74 -7.43 -6.89
CA ASN A 7 11.48 -7.12 -5.66
C ASN A 7 12.03 -5.68 -5.57
N HIS A 8 12.05 -4.94 -6.69
CA HIS A 8 12.53 -3.56 -6.78
C HIS A 8 11.43 -2.49 -6.90
N MET A 9 10.15 -2.84 -6.68
CA MET A 9 9.11 -1.81 -6.61
C MET A 9 9.25 -1.00 -5.33
N ILE A 10 9.54 0.29 -5.48
CA ILE A 10 9.56 1.24 -4.37
C ILE A 10 8.14 1.30 -3.78
N PHE A 11 8.04 1.02 -2.47
CA PHE A 11 6.76 1.03 -1.74
C PHE A 11 5.96 2.32 -1.96
N ALA A 12 6.65 3.46 -2.08
CA ALA A 12 6.05 4.77 -2.36
C ALA A 12 5.26 4.82 -3.69
N SER A 13 5.59 3.99 -4.68
CA SER A 13 4.85 3.89 -5.94
C SER A 13 3.54 3.11 -5.79
N VAL A 14 3.51 2.13 -4.87
CA VAL A 14 2.34 1.25 -4.66
C VAL A 14 1.34 1.86 -3.67
N TYR A 15 1.84 2.59 -2.67
CA TYR A 15 1.04 3.24 -1.64
C TYR A 15 -0.15 4.09 -2.16
N PRO A 16 0.01 4.99 -3.14
CA PRO A 16 -1.12 5.76 -3.68
C PRO A 16 -2.23 4.88 -4.29
N HIS A 17 -1.89 3.71 -4.83
CA HIS A 17 -2.90 2.77 -5.33
C HIS A 17 -3.73 2.13 -4.20
N TYR A 18 -3.14 1.91 -3.02
CA TYR A 18 -3.88 1.45 -1.84
C TYR A 18 -4.84 2.51 -1.31
N VAL A 19 -4.40 3.77 -1.25
CA VAL A 19 -5.24 4.90 -0.82
C VAL A 19 -6.41 5.09 -1.78
N ASN A 20 -6.17 5.12 -3.09
CA ASN A 20 -7.24 5.24 -4.09
C ASN A 20 -8.25 4.08 -4.01
N LYS A 21 -7.80 2.87 -3.68
CA LYS A 21 -8.69 1.71 -3.48
C LYS A 21 -9.51 1.82 -2.19
N ALA A 22 -8.93 2.41 -1.14
CA ALA A 22 -9.61 2.67 0.12
C ALA A 22 -10.67 3.76 -0.05
N GLU A 23 -10.35 4.86 -0.74
CA GLU A 23 -11.30 5.94 -1.04
C GLU A 23 -12.51 5.43 -1.83
N LYS A 24 -12.29 4.56 -2.83
CA LYS A 24 -13.38 3.88 -3.55
C LYS A 24 -14.28 3.02 -2.66
N LYS A 25 -13.81 2.61 -1.49
CA LYS A 25 -14.56 1.83 -0.50
C LYS A 25 -15.08 2.70 0.65
N ASN A 26 -15.10 4.03 0.50
CA ASN A 26 -15.43 4.99 1.56
C ASN A 26 -14.55 4.85 2.82
N ARG A 27 -13.29 4.45 2.62
CA ARG A 27 -12.28 4.41 3.69
C ARG A 27 -11.29 5.54 3.53
N THR A 28 -10.68 5.93 4.64
CA THR A 28 -9.72 7.04 4.67
C THR A 28 -8.28 6.55 4.60
N LYS A 29 -7.38 7.42 4.16
CA LYS A 29 -5.93 7.19 4.20
C LYS A 29 -5.46 6.81 5.62
N ALA A 30 -6.03 7.41 6.67
CA ALA A 30 -5.69 7.14 8.06
C ALA A 30 -5.99 5.69 8.47
N GLU A 31 -7.11 5.11 8.00
CA GLU A 31 -7.40 3.70 8.23
C GLU A 31 -6.40 2.79 7.51
N VAL A 32 -6.00 3.14 6.28
CA VAL A 32 -4.99 2.39 5.53
C VAL A 32 -3.66 2.40 6.26
N ASP A 33 -3.23 3.57 6.76
CA ASP A 33 -2.01 3.72 7.56
C ASP A 33 -2.06 2.90 8.85
N THR A 34 -3.20 2.93 9.54
CA THR A 34 -3.41 2.15 10.77
C THR A 34 -3.30 0.65 10.50
N ILE A 35 -3.92 0.17 9.42
CA ILE A 35 -3.86 -1.23 9.01
C ILE A 35 -2.43 -1.61 8.61
N ILE A 36 -1.73 -0.75 7.86
CA ILE A 36 -0.34 -0.99 7.46
C ILE A 36 0.56 -1.05 8.70
N CYS A 37 0.42 -0.13 9.65
CA CYS A 37 1.14 -0.16 10.93
C CYS A 37 0.86 -1.46 11.70
N TRP A 38 -0.41 -1.89 11.81
CA TRP A 38 -0.76 -3.17 12.45
C TRP A 38 -0.14 -4.38 11.75
N LEU A 39 -0.11 -4.36 10.41
CA LEU A 39 0.37 -5.49 9.62
C LEU A 39 1.90 -5.58 9.56
N THR A 40 2.59 -4.44 9.68
CA THR A 40 4.04 -4.33 9.51
C THR A 40 4.79 -4.06 10.82
N GLY A 41 4.10 -3.67 11.89
CA GLY A 41 4.69 -3.33 13.18
C GLY A 41 5.50 -2.04 13.18
N TYR A 42 5.48 -1.26 12.09
CA TYR A 42 6.07 0.08 12.08
C TYR A 42 5.25 1.02 12.98
N THR A 43 5.94 1.77 13.84
CA THR A 43 5.35 2.75 14.77
C THR A 43 5.70 4.16 14.31
#